data_AF-A0A7Y5FJ73-F1
#
_entry.id   AF-A0A7Y5FJ73-F1
#
_cell.length_a   1.000
_cell.length_b   1.000
_cell.length_c   1.000
_cell.angle_alpha   90.00
_cell.angle_beta   90.00
_cell.angle_gamma   90.00
#
_symmetry.space_group_name_H-M   'P 1'
#
loop_
_entity.id
_entity.type
_entity.pdbx_description
1 polymer ?
#
loop_
_entity_poly.entity_id
_entity_poly.type
_entity_poly.pdbx_seq_one_letter_code
_entity_poly.pdbx_strand_id
1 'polypeptide(L)'
;MPNLFLAALLAISAASVALYREMDRPADGNGVLDSVALWVAPNPAETILFTTDKSKNTVLQHNPLKGKFLGRLAGGGTGAGQLSYPNGIAVGYSIRVNNTASDVLFVVERDNHRVSMFSLPAQKFLGHFGANDLEEPYGIALYWKGSQLQAWITETGTAPDRVYVYSIAASGESLAGKLDFFFSTAGVLESILIDPVHQRVLLCDEGEASDVMVYDMKGNLQQRFGKGLFVIDPEGMVLYDLGGGNGYIIIADQNASPTEFEVFDRRTLTSLGSFSGETKGTDGTTLTQAALPGLPSGSFYAVHSDKAVHVYDWANIAAAMKLTTRVASPRTAVEERSTAAPSQAQILTNYPNPFNPATTLCYRVETFAPVRLEVYDAQGRQVARLVNATQPPGEYRAVWNGRDAAGRVVASGAYFARLTVGNAVQHQAMLLQK
;
A
#
# COMPACT_ATOMS: atom_id res chain seq x y z
N MET A 1 19.87 40.83 -34.54
CA MET A 1 20.21 39.48 -34.04
C MET A 1 20.04 39.51 -32.54
N PRO A 2 19.06 38.81 -31.94
CA PRO A 2 19.01 38.66 -30.50
C PRO A 2 19.72 37.35 -30.10
N ASN A 3 20.58 37.48 -29.08
CA ASN A 3 21.31 36.39 -28.46
C ASN A 3 20.35 35.35 -27.85
N LEU A 4 20.37 34.13 -28.39
CA LEU A 4 19.87 32.95 -27.69
C LEU A 4 20.85 32.60 -26.57
N PHE A 5 20.46 32.85 -25.32
CA PHE A 5 21.01 32.10 -24.20
C PHE A 5 20.44 30.68 -24.29
N LEU A 6 21.23 29.77 -24.87
CA LEU A 6 20.99 28.34 -24.81
C LEU A 6 21.32 27.90 -23.38
N ALA A 7 20.30 27.79 -22.52
CA ALA A 7 20.45 27.06 -21.27
C ALA A 7 20.62 25.58 -21.64
N ALA A 8 21.85 25.08 -21.57
CA ALA A 8 22.11 23.65 -21.65
C ALA A 8 21.48 23.00 -20.42
N LEU A 9 20.30 22.40 -20.59
CA LEU A 9 19.81 21.40 -19.64
C LEU A 9 20.83 20.26 -19.68
N LEU A 10 21.68 20.16 -18.66
CA LEU A 10 22.39 18.92 -18.38
C LEU A 10 21.31 17.89 -18.06
N ALA A 11 21.00 17.02 -19.03
CA ALA A 11 20.22 15.82 -18.77
C ALA A 11 20.97 15.03 -17.70
N ILE A 12 20.43 15.02 -16.49
CA ILE A 12 20.93 14.15 -15.43
C ILE A 12 20.54 12.74 -15.87
N SER A 13 21.51 11.95 -16.31
CA SER A 13 21.26 10.56 -16.67
C SER A 13 20.72 9.79 -15.47
N ALA A 14 19.68 8.99 -15.66
CA ALA A 14 19.14 8.10 -14.63
C ALA A 14 20.24 7.28 -13.95
N ALA A 15 20.13 7.11 -12.62
CA ALA A 15 21.05 6.25 -11.89
C ALA A 15 20.81 4.78 -12.27
N SER A 16 21.87 4.03 -12.58
CA SER A 16 21.74 2.62 -12.95
C SER A 16 21.65 1.73 -11.71
N VAL A 17 20.64 0.85 -11.68
CA VAL A 17 20.41 -0.13 -10.60
C VAL A 17 20.40 -1.54 -11.19
N ALA A 18 21.20 -2.43 -10.59
CA ALA A 18 21.28 -3.82 -11.02
C ALA A 18 19.97 -4.57 -10.72
N LEU A 19 19.52 -5.36 -11.70
CA LEU A 19 18.41 -6.29 -11.53
C LEU A 19 18.77 -7.33 -10.45
N TYR A 20 17.89 -7.50 -9.46
CA TYR A 20 18.06 -8.57 -8.48
C TYR A 20 17.55 -9.90 -9.04
N ARG A 21 16.38 -9.88 -9.70
CA ARG A 21 15.74 -11.09 -10.24
C ARG A 21 14.65 -10.76 -11.25
N GLU A 22 14.46 -11.62 -12.24
CA GLU A 22 13.23 -11.71 -13.05
C GLU A 22 12.36 -12.89 -12.57
N MET A 23 11.04 -12.69 -12.49
CA MET A 23 10.09 -13.78 -12.20
C MET A 23 9.95 -14.72 -13.40
N ASP A 24 9.92 -16.03 -13.11
CA ASP A 24 9.69 -17.09 -14.10
C ASP A 24 8.40 -16.85 -14.87
N ARG A 25 8.42 -17.10 -16.18
CA ARG A 25 7.21 -17.02 -17.00
C ARG A 25 6.49 -18.37 -17.01
N PRO A 26 5.14 -18.38 -17.02
CA PRO A 26 4.39 -19.60 -17.28
C PRO A 26 4.80 -20.25 -18.61
N ALA A 27 4.84 -21.58 -18.65
CA ALA A 27 5.24 -22.32 -19.86
C ALA A 27 4.18 -22.31 -20.97
N ASP A 28 2.94 -21.94 -20.66
CA ASP A 28 1.77 -21.97 -21.56
C ASP A 28 1.64 -20.74 -22.47
N GLY A 29 2.72 -19.97 -22.62
CA GLY A 29 2.84 -18.86 -23.55
C GLY A 29 2.82 -17.47 -22.89
N ASN A 30 2.89 -16.43 -23.73
CA ASN A 30 2.91 -15.04 -23.27
C ASN A 30 1.49 -14.60 -22.90
N GLY A 31 1.32 -14.14 -21.66
CA GLY A 31 0.20 -13.29 -21.24
C GLY A 31 0.48 -11.82 -21.55
N VAL A 32 -0.42 -10.94 -21.11
CA VAL A 32 -0.22 -9.48 -21.11
C VAL A 32 -0.36 -9.05 -19.65
N LEU A 33 0.79 -9.02 -18.98
CA LEU A 33 0.91 -8.62 -17.58
C LEU A 33 0.81 -7.11 -17.47
N ASP A 34 0.27 -6.64 -16.35
CA ASP A 34 -0.03 -5.22 -16.25
C ASP A 34 0.17 -4.66 -14.84
N SER A 35 -0.68 -5.01 -13.89
CA SER A 35 -0.57 -4.50 -12.53
C SER A 35 -0.04 -5.56 -11.58
N VAL A 36 0.68 -5.12 -10.54
CA VAL A 36 1.36 -6.01 -9.60
C VAL A 36 1.08 -5.61 -8.15
N ALA A 37 0.85 -6.60 -7.28
CA ALA A 37 0.72 -6.40 -5.84
C ALA A 37 1.45 -7.49 -5.06
N LEU A 38 2.03 -7.12 -3.92
CA LEU A 38 2.72 -8.05 -3.04
C LEU A 38 1.92 -8.27 -1.75
N TRP A 39 1.61 -9.53 -1.44
CA TRP A 39 1.13 -9.92 -0.12
C TRP A 39 2.30 -10.42 0.72
N VAL A 40 2.72 -9.61 1.69
CA VAL A 40 3.72 -9.99 2.69
C VAL A 40 3.05 -10.88 3.72
N ALA A 41 3.31 -12.17 3.61
CA ALA A 41 2.72 -13.16 4.49
C ALA A 41 3.25 -13.03 5.92
N PRO A 42 2.48 -13.48 6.92
CA PRO A 42 2.93 -13.61 8.30
C PRO A 42 4.29 -14.29 8.47
N ASN A 43 4.49 -15.36 7.70
CA ASN A 43 5.78 -15.97 7.48
C ASN A 43 6.35 -15.39 6.17
N PRO A 44 7.41 -14.56 6.20
CA PRO A 44 7.94 -13.93 4.99
C PRO A 44 8.31 -14.91 3.86
N ALA A 45 8.63 -16.17 4.19
CA ALA A 45 8.92 -17.21 3.19
C ALA A 45 7.71 -17.64 2.34
N GLU A 46 6.50 -17.36 2.82
CA GLU A 46 5.21 -17.65 2.17
C GLU A 46 4.62 -16.45 1.43
N THR A 47 5.35 -15.33 1.37
CA THR A 47 4.97 -14.14 0.60
C THR A 47 4.64 -14.53 -0.85
N ILE A 48 3.57 -13.94 -1.38
CA ILE A 48 3.12 -14.16 -2.76
C ILE A 48 3.12 -12.82 -3.49
N LEU A 49 3.71 -12.81 -4.68
CA LEU A 49 3.55 -11.73 -5.65
C LEU A 49 2.38 -12.10 -6.58
N PHE A 50 1.46 -11.17 -6.76
CA PHE A 50 0.33 -11.29 -7.66
C PHE A 50 0.49 -10.32 -8.82
N THR A 51 0.28 -10.80 -10.04
CA THR A 51 0.32 -9.96 -11.25
C THR A 51 -0.90 -10.25 -12.11
N THR A 52 -1.63 -9.23 -12.52
CA THR A 52 -2.79 -9.41 -13.41
C THR A 52 -2.32 -9.80 -14.82
N ASP A 53 -3.07 -10.67 -15.48
CA ASP A 53 -2.87 -11.05 -16.88
C ASP A 53 -4.17 -10.76 -17.64
N LYS A 54 -4.21 -9.57 -18.26
CA LYS A 54 -5.39 -9.03 -18.98
C LYS A 54 -5.84 -9.99 -20.07
N SER A 55 -4.89 -10.58 -20.80
CA SER A 55 -5.15 -11.45 -21.96
C SER A 55 -5.69 -12.83 -21.60
N LYS A 56 -5.33 -13.35 -20.41
CA LYS A 56 -5.72 -14.70 -19.97
C LYS A 56 -6.81 -14.69 -18.91
N ASN A 57 -7.31 -13.51 -18.53
CA ASN A 57 -8.40 -13.35 -17.57
C ASN A 57 -8.10 -14.04 -16.22
N THR A 58 -6.91 -13.79 -15.69
CA THR A 58 -6.40 -14.46 -14.49
C THR A 58 -5.36 -13.59 -13.77
N VAL A 59 -4.93 -14.03 -12.59
CA VAL A 59 -3.84 -13.40 -11.84
C VAL A 59 -2.74 -14.43 -11.63
N LEU A 60 -1.52 -14.14 -12.09
CA LEU A 60 -0.35 -14.97 -11.84
C LEU A 60 0.09 -14.87 -10.40
N GLN A 61 0.63 -15.98 -9.87
CA GLN A 61 1.19 -16.06 -8.53
C GLN A 61 2.64 -16.49 -8.61
N HIS A 62 3.53 -15.76 -7.95
CA HIS A 62 4.95 -16.08 -7.86
C HIS A 62 5.42 -16.07 -6.42
N ASN A 63 6.42 -16.91 -6.14
CA ASN A 63 7.24 -16.76 -4.95
C ASN A 63 8.32 -15.70 -5.26
N PRO A 64 8.25 -14.51 -4.67
CA PRO A 64 9.13 -13.40 -5.03
C PRO A 64 10.58 -13.63 -4.61
N LEU A 65 10.81 -14.49 -3.61
CA LEU A 65 12.16 -14.79 -3.11
C LEU A 65 12.90 -15.76 -4.02
N LYS A 66 12.16 -16.66 -4.66
CA LYS A 66 12.68 -17.73 -5.53
C LYS A 66 12.51 -17.42 -7.01
N GLY A 67 11.76 -16.39 -7.38
CA GLY A 67 11.40 -16.12 -8.78
C GLY A 67 10.38 -17.11 -9.34
N LYS A 68 9.89 -18.06 -8.55
CA LYS A 68 9.22 -19.24 -9.05
C LYS A 68 7.73 -19.00 -9.26
N PHE A 69 7.21 -19.36 -10.42
CA PHE A 69 5.78 -19.42 -10.67
C PHE A 69 5.10 -20.49 -9.78
N LEU A 70 4.03 -20.10 -9.11
CA LEU A 70 3.27 -20.93 -8.17
C LEU A 70 1.95 -21.43 -8.76
N GLY A 71 1.32 -20.64 -9.62
CA GLY A 71 0.03 -20.96 -10.21
C GLY A 71 -0.75 -19.72 -10.62
N ARG A 72 -2.04 -19.93 -10.90
CA ARG A 72 -2.98 -18.90 -11.34
C ARG A 72 -4.13 -18.81 -10.34
N LEU A 73 -4.55 -17.59 -10.03
CA LEU A 73 -5.80 -17.31 -9.33
C LEU A 73 -6.87 -16.99 -10.36
N ALA A 74 -8.04 -17.61 -10.18
CA ALA A 74 -9.23 -17.46 -11.02
C ALA A 74 -9.04 -17.89 -12.49
N GLY A 75 -10.15 -18.21 -13.15
CA GLY A 75 -10.22 -18.44 -14.58
C GLY A 75 -11.14 -17.43 -15.25
N GLY A 76 -11.10 -17.37 -16.59
CA GLY A 76 -11.92 -16.44 -17.35
C GLY A 76 -13.42 -16.68 -17.21
N GLY A 77 -14.20 -15.60 -17.09
CA GLY A 77 -15.66 -15.63 -17.06
C GLY A 77 -16.29 -14.51 -16.24
N THR A 78 -17.61 -14.50 -16.16
CA THR A 78 -18.41 -13.48 -15.47
C THR A 78 -18.93 -13.96 -14.11
N GLY A 79 -18.81 -15.25 -13.80
CA GLY A 79 -19.30 -15.88 -12.57
C GLY A 79 -18.51 -15.50 -11.32
N ALA A 80 -18.94 -16.04 -10.18
CA ALA A 80 -18.28 -15.82 -8.89
C ALA A 80 -16.85 -16.38 -8.91
N GLY A 81 -15.87 -15.53 -8.57
CA GLY A 81 -14.45 -15.89 -8.57
C GLY A 81 -13.83 -16.10 -9.96
N GLN A 82 -14.56 -15.80 -11.03
CA GLN A 82 -14.01 -15.70 -12.39
C GLN A 82 -13.67 -14.25 -12.72
N LEU A 83 -12.74 -14.04 -13.63
CA LEU A 83 -12.27 -12.70 -14.03
C LEU A 83 -12.53 -12.43 -15.51
N SER A 84 -12.70 -11.17 -15.88
CA SER A 84 -12.67 -10.70 -17.27
C SER A 84 -11.90 -9.39 -17.33
N TYR A 85 -10.80 -9.38 -18.10
CA TYR A 85 -9.86 -8.27 -18.22
C TYR A 85 -9.41 -7.73 -16.84
N PRO A 86 -8.72 -8.54 -16.01
CA PRO A 86 -8.20 -8.07 -14.75
C PRO A 86 -7.10 -7.04 -14.98
N ASN A 87 -7.20 -5.90 -14.30
CA ASN A 87 -6.34 -4.76 -14.51
C ASN A 87 -5.67 -4.36 -13.19
N GLY A 88 -6.15 -3.33 -12.49
CA GLY A 88 -5.64 -2.92 -11.20
C GLY A 88 -5.75 -4.00 -10.13
N ILE A 89 -4.77 -4.04 -9.22
CA ILE A 89 -4.69 -5.04 -8.15
C ILE A 89 -4.12 -4.43 -6.87
N ALA A 90 -4.68 -4.80 -5.72
CA ALA A 90 -4.22 -4.32 -4.42
C ALA A 90 -4.41 -5.37 -3.32
N VAL A 91 -3.59 -5.29 -2.27
CA VAL A 91 -3.70 -6.14 -1.08
C VAL A 91 -4.14 -5.28 0.11
N GLY A 92 -5.26 -5.64 0.71
CA GLY A 92 -5.74 -5.08 1.97
C GLY A 92 -5.45 -6.02 3.14
N TYR A 93 -4.95 -5.48 4.24
CA TYR A 93 -4.55 -6.27 5.42
C TYR A 93 -5.56 -6.12 6.56
N SER A 94 -5.73 -7.20 7.33
CA SER A 94 -6.50 -7.21 8.58
C SER A 94 -7.96 -6.74 8.46
N ILE A 95 -8.61 -7.03 7.33
CA ILE A 95 -10.02 -6.71 7.09
C ILE A 95 -10.88 -7.70 7.88
N ARG A 96 -11.85 -7.20 8.66
CA ARG A 96 -12.74 -8.09 9.42
C ARG A 96 -13.77 -8.73 8.50
N VAL A 97 -13.70 -10.05 8.33
CA VAL A 97 -14.69 -10.89 7.65
C VAL A 97 -15.18 -11.93 8.67
N ASN A 98 -16.50 -12.00 8.91
CA ASN A 98 -17.09 -12.87 9.94
C ASN A 98 -16.35 -12.80 11.30
N ASN A 99 -16.10 -11.58 11.80
CA ASN A 99 -15.33 -11.30 13.03
C ASN A 99 -13.88 -11.80 13.08
N THR A 100 -13.34 -12.30 11.96
CA THR A 100 -11.95 -12.74 11.83
C THR A 100 -11.18 -11.75 10.97
N ALA A 101 -9.96 -11.40 11.37
CA ALA A 101 -9.09 -10.59 10.52
C ALA A 101 -8.59 -11.45 9.36
N SER A 102 -8.87 -11.01 8.12
CA SER A 102 -8.42 -11.62 6.89
C SER A 102 -7.65 -10.59 6.08
N ASP A 103 -6.57 -11.03 5.46
CA ASP A 103 -5.98 -10.29 4.35
C ASP A 103 -6.78 -10.60 3.09
N VAL A 104 -6.84 -9.66 2.16
CA VAL A 104 -7.71 -9.73 0.98
C VAL A 104 -7.00 -9.15 -0.23
N LEU A 105 -7.02 -9.89 -1.33
CA LEU A 105 -6.65 -9.42 -2.65
C LEU A 105 -7.87 -8.79 -3.33
N PHE A 106 -7.71 -7.57 -3.82
CA PHE A 106 -8.68 -6.87 -4.65
C PHE A 106 -8.18 -6.87 -6.09
N VAL A 107 -9.05 -7.25 -7.02
CA VAL A 107 -8.75 -7.29 -8.46
C VAL A 107 -9.82 -6.51 -9.19
N VAL A 108 -9.43 -5.41 -9.84
CA VAL A 108 -10.28 -4.63 -10.72
C VAL A 108 -10.46 -5.41 -12.02
N GLU A 109 -11.69 -5.52 -12.49
CA GLU A 109 -12.06 -6.20 -13.73
C GLU A 109 -12.72 -5.18 -14.66
N ARG A 110 -12.03 -4.81 -15.75
CA ARG A 110 -12.54 -3.79 -16.67
C ARG A 110 -13.83 -4.26 -17.34
N ASP A 111 -13.81 -5.45 -17.90
CA ASP A 111 -14.89 -5.96 -18.75
C ASP A 111 -16.03 -6.63 -17.96
N ASN A 112 -15.80 -6.97 -16.68
CA ASN A 112 -16.88 -7.35 -15.75
C ASN A 112 -17.38 -6.15 -14.94
N HIS A 113 -16.85 -4.95 -15.17
CA HIS A 113 -17.28 -3.69 -14.57
C HIS A 113 -17.28 -3.72 -13.03
N ARG A 114 -16.33 -4.42 -12.41
CA ARG A 114 -16.40 -4.70 -10.98
C ARG A 114 -15.03 -4.84 -10.35
N VAL A 115 -15.00 -4.88 -9.03
CA VAL A 115 -13.83 -5.26 -8.24
C VAL A 115 -14.13 -6.56 -7.51
N SER A 116 -13.38 -7.62 -7.79
CA SER A 116 -13.46 -8.91 -7.10
C SER A 116 -12.52 -8.98 -5.90
N MET A 117 -12.96 -9.64 -4.84
CA MET A 117 -12.22 -9.78 -3.58
C MET A 117 -11.96 -11.25 -3.25
N PHE A 118 -10.73 -11.60 -2.90
CA PHE A 118 -10.32 -12.96 -2.52
C PHE A 118 -9.57 -12.94 -1.19
N SER A 119 -9.91 -13.83 -0.27
CA SER A 119 -9.17 -13.99 1.00
C SER A 119 -7.71 -14.43 0.74
N LEU A 120 -6.80 -14.09 1.65
CA LEU A 120 -5.41 -14.55 1.61
C LEU A 120 -5.05 -15.27 2.93
N PRO A 121 -4.28 -16.38 2.88
CA PRO A 121 -3.73 -17.03 1.68
C PRO A 121 -4.72 -17.95 0.94
N ALA A 122 -5.90 -18.24 1.53
CA ALA A 122 -6.79 -19.29 1.04
C ALA A 122 -7.41 -19.04 -0.34
N GLN A 123 -7.40 -17.80 -0.82
CA GLN A 123 -7.90 -17.39 -2.14
C GLN A 123 -9.38 -17.72 -2.38
N LYS A 124 -10.15 -17.89 -1.30
CA LYS A 124 -11.62 -18.01 -1.37
C LYS A 124 -12.19 -16.68 -1.86
N PHE A 125 -13.02 -16.72 -2.90
CA PHE A 125 -13.80 -15.58 -3.36
C PHE A 125 -14.72 -15.07 -2.24
N LEU A 126 -14.63 -13.79 -1.93
CA LEU A 126 -15.37 -13.12 -0.84
C LEU A 126 -16.54 -12.29 -1.37
N GLY A 127 -16.60 -11.99 -2.66
CA GLY A 127 -17.62 -11.13 -3.26
C GLY A 127 -17.02 -10.14 -4.25
N HIS A 128 -17.89 -9.34 -4.85
CA HIS A 128 -17.50 -8.24 -5.73
C HIS A 128 -18.36 -7.00 -5.47
N PHE A 129 -17.94 -5.85 -5.97
CA PHE A 129 -18.71 -4.60 -5.96
C PHE A 129 -18.45 -3.77 -7.22
N GLY A 130 -19.24 -2.72 -7.44
CA GLY A 130 -19.07 -1.78 -8.57
C GLY A 130 -19.83 -2.13 -9.85
N ALA A 131 -20.35 -3.36 -10.00
CA ALA A 131 -21.05 -3.83 -11.21
C ALA A 131 -22.29 -3.00 -11.64
N ASN A 132 -22.80 -2.13 -10.78
CA ASN A 132 -23.94 -1.24 -11.09
C ASN A 132 -23.52 0.20 -11.36
N ASP A 133 -22.25 0.56 -11.11
CA ASP A 133 -21.77 1.95 -11.14
C ASP A 133 -20.58 2.14 -12.09
N LEU A 134 -19.72 1.13 -12.24
CA LEU A 134 -18.51 1.17 -13.07
C LEU A 134 -18.82 0.74 -14.51
N GLU A 135 -18.05 1.25 -15.46
CA GLU A 135 -18.10 0.93 -16.89
C GLU A 135 -16.73 0.49 -17.42
N GLU A 136 -15.64 1.20 -17.11
CA GLU A 136 -14.29 0.79 -17.55
C GLU A 136 -13.26 1.02 -16.44
N PRO A 137 -13.40 0.31 -15.29
CA PRO A 137 -12.51 0.51 -14.17
C PRO A 137 -11.09 0.00 -14.46
N TYR A 138 -10.10 0.71 -13.94
CA TYR A 138 -8.69 0.53 -14.29
C TYR A 138 -7.83 0.30 -13.03
N GLY A 139 -7.35 1.36 -12.39
CA GLY A 139 -6.49 1.33 -11.21
C GLY A 139 -7.26 1.28 -9.88
N ILE A 140 -6.56 0.88 -8.81
CA ILE A 140 -7.11 0.78 -7.46
C ILE A 140 -6.11 1.25 -6.40
N ALA A 141 -6.58 2.04 -5.44
CA ALA A 141 -5.88 2.33 -4.19
C ALA A 141 -6.77 2.02 -2.98
N LEU A 142 -6.17 1.50 -1.92
CA LEU A 142 -6.85 1.20 -0.65
C LEU A 142 -6.47 2.23 0.40
N TYR A 143 -7.47 2.70 1.17
CA TYR A 143 -7.28 3.71 2.20
C TYR A 143 -8.11 3.43 3.45
N TRP A 144 -7.48 3.47 4.61
CA TRP A 144 -8.18 3.37 5.89
C TRP A 144 -8.59 4.76 6.39
N LYS A 145 -9.87 5.07 6.28
CA LYS A 145 -10.47 6.26 6.91
C LYS A 145 -10.90 5.90 8.33
N GLY A 146 -9.98 6.03 9.28
CA GLY A 146 -10.17 5.52 10.63
C GLY A 146 -10.25 3.99 10.62
N SER A 147 -11.39 3.42 11.01
CA SER A 147 -11.62 1.96 10.97
C SER A 147 -12.38 1.49 9.74
N GLN A 148 -12.75 2.39 8.83
CA GLN A 148 -13.46 2.06 7.60
C GLN A 148 -12.44 1.94 6.46
N LEU A 149 -12.37 0.78 5.82
CA LEU A 149 -11.59 0.64 4.60
C LEU A 149 -12.37 1.24 3.43
N GLN A 150 -11.68 2.03 2.61
CA GLN A 150 -12.17 2.52 1.34
C GLN A 150 -11.32 1.96 0.19
N ALA A 151 -11.98 1.64 -0.93
CA ALA A 151 -11.35 1.35 -2.22
C ALA A 151 -11.65 2.51 -3.17
N TRP A 152 -10.59 3.07 -3.77
CA TRP A 152 -10.63 4.19 -4.71
C TRP A 152 -10.25 3.65 -6.08
N ILE A 153 -11.16 3.76 -7.04
CA ILE A 153 -11.06 3.10 -8.34
C ILE A 153 -11.01 4.17 -9.42
N THR A 154 -9.99 4.15 -10.29
CA THR A 154 -9.99 4.98 -11.50
C THR A 154 -10.85 4.31 -12.57
N GLU A 155 -11.56 5.11 -13.33
CA GLU A 155 -12.33 4.69 -14.51
C GLU A 155 -11.91 5.59 -15.68
N THR A 156 -11.50 4.94 -16.76
CA THR A 156 -10.99 5.56 -17.99
C THR A 156 -11.78 5.08 -19.18
N GLY A 157 -11.94 5.90 -20.21
CA GLY A 157 -12.69 5.54 -21.44
C GLY A 157 -14.10 6.12 -21.51
N THR A 158 -14.61 6.71 -20.41
CA THR A 158 -15.93 7.38 -20.35
C THR A 158 -15.76 8.85 -20.01
N ALA A 159 -15.40 9.67 -21.02
CA ALA A 159 -15.11 11.08 -20.78
C ALA A 159 -16.32 11.85 -20.17
N PRO A 160 -16.12 12.62 -19.08
CA PRO A 160 -14.87 12.77 -18.34
C PRO A 160 -14.57 11.58 -17.42
N ASP A 161 -13.32 11.15 -17.41
CA ASP A 161 -12.79 10.11 -16.50
C ASP A 161 -13.11 10.41 -15.03
N ARG A 162 -13.19 9.36 -14.22
CA ARG A 162 -13.71 9.45 -12.86
C ARG A 162 -12.89 8.65 -11.87
N VAL A 163 -13.00 9.04 -10.61
CA VAL A 163 -12.60 8.22 -9.47
C VAL A 163 -13.82 7.90 -8.63
N TYR A 164 -14.09 6.62 -8.41
CA TYR A 164 -15.15 6.13 -7.54
C TYR A 164 -14.58 5.69 -6.20
N VAL A 165 -15.28 6.02 -5.12
CA VAL A 165 -14.86 5.70 -3.74
C VAL A 165 -15.90 4.81 -3.08
N TYR A 166 -15.49 3.61 -2.68
CA TYR A 166 -16.34 2.62 -2.04
C TYR A 166 -15.91 2.36 -0.61
N SER A 167 -16.84 2.38 0.34
CA SER A 167 -16.61 1.81 1.67
C SER A 167 -16.78 0.29 1.64
N ILE A 168 -15.77 -0.44 2.11
CA ILE A 168 -15.75 -1.91 2.14
C ILE A 168 -16.22 -2.43 3.50
N ALA A 169 -17.21 -3.30 3.51
CA ALA A 169 -17.75 -3.87 4.73
C ALA A 169 -18.02 -5.37 4.59
N ALA A 170 -17.96 -6.08 5.71
CA ALA A 170 -18.39 -7.47 5.77
C ALA A 170 -19.91 -7.59 5.74
N SER A 171 -20.37 -8.58 4.99
CA SER A 171 -21.75 -9.05 4.96
C SER A 171 -21.73 -10.56 5.23
N GLY A 172 -21.69 -10.93 6.51
CA GLY A 172 -21.49 -12.33 6.93
C GLY A 172 -20.08 -12.82 6.61
N GLU A 173 -19.99 -13.89 5.81
CA GLU A 173 -18.72 -14.46 5.31
C GLU A 173 -18.19 -13.78 4.04
N SER A 174 -18.94 -12.81 3.51
CA SER A 174 -18.62 -12.10 2.28
C SER A 174 -18.18 -10.67 2.56
N LEU A 175 -17.59 -10.04 1.55
CA LEU A 175 -17.32 -8.61 1.50
C LEU A 175 -18.18 -7.96 0.43
N ALA A 176 -18.60 -6.73 0.70
CA ALA A 176 -19.28 -5.87 -0.26
C ALA A 176 -18.72 -4.45 -0.19
N GLY A 177 -18.82 -3.73 -1.30
CA GLY A 177 -18.52 -2.31 -1.39
C GLY A 177 -19.81 -1.51 -1.50
N LYS A 178 -19.89 -0.41 -0.77
CA LYS A 178 -20.94 0.60 -0.91
C LYS A 178 -20.32 1.85 -1.53
N LEU A 179 -20.85 2.33 -2.64
CA LEU A 179 -20.42 3.59 -3.23
C LEU A 179 -20.68 4.73 -2.23
N ASP A 180 -19.63 5.47 -1.89
CA ASP A 180 -19.70 6.66 -1.03
C ASP A 180 -19.91 7.91 -1.88
N PHE A 181 -19.02 8.13 -2.86
CA PHE A 181 -19.07 9.24 -3.82
C PHE A 181 -18.16 8.94 -5.02
N PHE A 182 -18.25 9.77 -6.05
CA PHE A 182 -17.29 9.83 -7.14
C PHE A 182 -17.00 11.28 -7.51
N PHE A 183 -15.91 11.52 -8.25
CA PHE A 183 -15.60 12.84 -8.83
C PHE A 183 -14.97 12.67 -10.20
N SER A 184 -15.20 13.65 -11.08
CA SER A 184 -14.58 13.70 -12.40
C SER A 184 -13.19 14.32 -12.34
N THR A 185 -12.33 13.91 -13.26
CA THR A 185 -10.96 14.40 -13.41
C THR A 185 -10.81 15.19 -14.71
N ALA A 186 -9.67 15.87 -14.84
CA ALA A 186 -9.34 16.71 -15.99
C ALA A 186 -8.32 16.08 -16.96
N GLY A 187 -8.08 14.78 -16.85
CA GLY A 187 -7.05 14.04 -17.59
C GLY A 187 -7.48 12.61 -17.90
N VAL A 188 -6.61 11.86 -18.58
CA VAL A 188 -6.80 10.44 -18.90
C VAL A 188 -6.16 9.62 -17.79
N LEU A 189 -6.98 8.88 -17.04
CA LEU A 189 -6.54 8.21 -15.82
C LEU A 189 -5.96 6.83 -16.10
N GLU A 190 -4.85 6.54 -15.40
CA GLU A 190 -4.31 5.19 -15.24
C GLU A 190 -4.15 4.89 -13.73
N SER A 191 -2.96 5.12 -13.21
CA SER A 191 -2.56 4.80 -11.83
C SER A 191 -3.11 5.75 -10.79
N ILE A 192 -3.38 5.19 -9.62
CA ILE A 192 -3.83 5.91 -8.43
C ILE A 192 -3.00 5.53 -7.21
N LEU A 193 -2.58 6.54 -6.45
CA LEU A 193 -1.88 6.38 -5.18
C LEU A 193 -2.52 7.29 -4.14
N ILE A 194 -2.72 6.78 -2.92
CA ILE A 194 -3.19 7.60 -1.80
C ILE A 194 -2.04 7.82 -0.83
N ASP A 195 -1.79 9.09 -0.49
CA ASP A 195 -0.91 9.46 0.61
C ASP A 195 -1.74 9.76 1.87
N PRO A 196 -1.85 8.80 2.80
CA PRO A 196 -2.71 8.96 3.97
C PRO A 196 -2.18 9.98 4.96
N VAL A 197 -0.88 10.30 4.96
CA VAL A 197 -0.32 11.26 5.92
C VAL A 197 -0.60 12.69 5.46
N HIS A 198 -0.46 12.95 4.16
CA HIS A 198 -0.75 14.26 3.58
C HIS A 198 -2.20 14.45 3.14
N GLN A 199 -3.05 13.42 3.27
CA GLN A 199 -4.48 13.47 2.92
C GLN A 199 -4.70 13.94 1.47
N ARG A 200 -4.02 13.27 0.53
CA ARG A 200 -4.10 13.58 -0.89
C ARG A 200 -4.12 12.31 -1.74
N VAL A 201 -4.69 12.44 -2.91
CA VAL A 201 -4.78 11.40 -3.95
C VAL A 201 -3.94 11.86 -5.13
N LEU A 202 -3.05 10.98 -5.59
CA LEU A 202 -2.23 11.19 -6.76
C LEU A 202 -2.80 10.34 -7.89
N LEU A 203 -2.94 10.94 -9.06
CA LEU A 203 -3.43 10.31 -10.27
C LEU A 203 -2.46 10.60 -11.40
N CYS A 204 -1.99 9.56 -12.08
CA CYS A 204 -1.27 9.72 -13.32
C CYS A 204 -2.23 10.21 -14.42
N ASP A 205 -1.77 11.17 -15.22
CA ASP A 205 -2.43 11.64 -16.43
C ASP A 205 -1.63 11.21 -17.66
N GLU A 206 -2.14 10.26 -18.41
CA GLU A 206 -1.58 9.78 -19.70
C GLU A 206 -2.12 10.57 -20.90
N GLY A 207 -2.86 11.64 -20.64
CA GLY A 207 -3.25 12.58 -21.67
C GLY A 207 -2.07 13.41 -22.17
N GLU A 208 -2.37 14.43 -22.98
CA GLU A 208 -1.35 15.32 -23.56
C GLU A 208 -0.43 16.01 -22.52
N ALA A 209 -0.85 16.08 -21.26
CA ALA A 209 -0.07 16.69 -20.20
C ALA A 209 1.11 15.81 -19.74
N SER A 210 0.96 14.48 -19.78
CA SER A 210 1.90 13.48 -19.26
C SER A 210 2.52 13.94 -17.93
N ASP A 211 1.67 14.03 -16.90
CA ASP A 211 2.03 14.54 -15.58
C ASP A 211 1.21 13.87 -14.46
N VAL A 212 1.39 14.31 -13.21
CA VAL A 212 0.65 13.76 -12.07
C VAL A 212 -0.24 14.84 -11.47
N MET A 213 -1.53 14.52 -11.38
CA MET A 213 -2.53 15.36 -10.73
C MET A 213 -2.67 15.01 -9.25
N VAL A 214 -2.76 16.03 -8.39
CA VAL A 214 -2.93 15.86 -6.94
C VAL A 214 -4.29 16.42 -6.53
N TYR A 215 -5.15 15.55 -6.03
CA TYR A 215 -6.46 15.88 -5.50
C TYR A 215 -6.47 15.81 -3.97
N ASP A 216 -7.35 16.58 -3.34
CA ASP A 216 -7.69 16.35 -1.92
C ASP A 216 -8.58 15.10 -1.75
N MET A 217 -8.80 14.67 -0.51
CA MET A 217 -9.67 13.52 -0.22
C MET A 217 -11.17 13.75 -0.53
N LYS A 218 -11.55 14.91 -1.08
CA LYS A 218 -12.91 15.24 -1.52
C LYS A 218 -13.02 15.31 -3.04
N GLY A 219 -11.94 15.09 -3.79
CA GLY A 219 -11.94 15.14 -5.24
C GLY A 219 -11.73 16.52 -5.84
N ASN A 220 -11.17 17.48 -5.09
CA ASN A 220 -10.80 18.79 -5.64
C ASN A 220 -9.33 18.78 -6.08
N LEU A 221 -9.05 19.11 -7.35
CA LEU A 221 -7.70 19.26 -7.86
C LEU A 221 -6.96 20.39 -7.11
N GLN A 222 -5.80 20.07 -6.54
CA GLN A 222 -4.97 21.00 -5.77
C GLN A 222 -3.76 21.49 -6.55
N GLN A 223 -3.07 20.59 -7.26
CA GLN A 223 -1.86 20.90 -8.01
C GLN A 223 -1.55 19.80 -9.03
N ARG A 224 -0.61 20.08 -9.93
CA ARG A 224 -0.01 19.12 -10.85
C ARG A 224 1.51 19.19 -10.72
N PHE A 225 2.21 18.08 -10.90
CA PHE A 225 3.67 18.03 -10.88
C PHE A 225 4.22 17.00 -11.87
N GLY A 226 5.52 17.05 -12.14
CA GLY A 226 6.19 16.09 -13.01
C GLY A 226 6.08 16.38 -14.52
N LYS A 227 5.36 17.44 -14.90
CA LYS A 227 5.24 17.85 -16.31
C LYS A 227 6.62 18.03 -16.96
N GLY A 228 6.84 17.33 -18.07
CA GLY A 228 8.08 17.35 -18.84
C GLY A 228 9.22 16.51 -18.24
N LEU A 229 8.96 15.75 -17.17
CA LEU A 229 9.87 14.71 -16.68
C LEU A 229 9.54 13.34 -17.30
N PHE A 230 8.26 13.07 -17.53
CA PHE A 230 7.81 11.84 -18.21
C PHE A 230 7.96 12.01 -19.73
N VAL A 231 8.68 11.08 -20.35
CA VAL A 231 8.94 11.05 -21.79
C VAL A 231 7.77 10.42 -22.54
N ILE A 232 7.19 9.36 -21.99
CA ILE A 232 6.02 8.67 -22.53
C ILE A 232 4.84 8.97 -21.61
N ASP A 233 4.54 8.06 -20.69
CA ASP A 233 3.35 8.12 -19.85
C ASP A 233 3.73 7.77 -18.41
N PRO A 234 3.28 8.56 -17.42
CA PRO A 234 3.41 8.20 -16.02
C PRO A 234 2.45 7.06 -15.70
N GLU A 235 2.98 5.96 -15.17
CA GLU A 235 2.24 4.72 -14.94
C GLU A 235 2.28 4.37 -13.44
N GLY A 236 2.55 3.10 -13.11
CA GLY A 236 2.60 2.55 -11.76
C GLY A 236 3.34 3.43 -10.75
N MET A 237 2.61 3.80 -9.71
CA MET A 237 3.12 4.61 -8.60
C MET A 237 3.26 3.82 -7.29
N VAL A 238 4.33 4.08 -6.56
CA VAL A 238 4.54 3.54 -5.20
C VAL A 238 5.00 4.61 -4.22
N LEU A 239 4.68 4.40 -2.94
CA LEU A 239 5.07 5.27 -1.84
C LEU A 239 6.03 4.54 -0.90
N TYR A 240 7.21 5.13 -0.69
CA TYR A 240 8.16 4.71 0.35
C TYR A 240 8.06 5.65 1.54
N ASP A 241 7.67 5.15 2.70
CA ASP A 241 7.43 5.96 3.91
C ASP A 241 8.64 5.96 4.85
N LEU A 242 9.20 7.13 5.15
CA LEU A 242 10.24 7.30 6.18
C LEU A 242 9.67 7.68 7.57
N GLY A 243 8.35 7.88 7.65
CA GLY A 243 7.66 8.34 8.85
C GLY A 243 7.57 9.86 8.94
N GLY A 244 6.58 10.34 9.71
CA GLY A 244 6.35 11.78 9.92
C GLY A 244 5.99 12.56 8.65
N GLY A 245 5.48 11.87 7.62
CA GLY A 245 5.21 12.44 6.30
C GLY A 245 6.42 12.50 5.37
N ASN A 246 7.61 12.09 5.82
CA ASN A 246 8.78 12.03 4.94
C ASN A 246 8.77 10.74 4.11
N GLY A 247 9.52 10.73 3.02
CA GLY A 247 9.63 9.57 2.15
C GLY A 247 9.73 9.95 0.68
N TYR A 248 9.41 8.99 -0.17
CA TYR A 248 9.52 9.11 -1.61
C TYR A 248 8.26 8.62 -2.30
N ILE A 249 7.96 9.23 -3.44
CA ILE A 249 7.01 8.69 -4.41
C ILE A 249 7.84 8.31 -5.63
N ILE A 250 7.67 7.08 -6.11
CA ILE A 250 8.36 6.57 -7.29
C ILE A 250 7.31 6.29 -8.34
N ILE A 251 7.53 6.77 -9.56
CA ILE A 251 6.59 6.71 -10.67
C ILE A 251 7.33 6.17 -11.89
N ALA A 252 6.76 5.16 -12.54
CA ALA A 252 7.30 4.68 -13.81
C ALA A 252 6.97 5.68 -14.93
N ASP A 253 7.97 6.00 -15.74
CA ASP A 253 7.80 6.56 -17.08
C ASP A 253 7.85 5.39 -18.06
N GLN A 254 6.76 5.10 -18.78
CA GLN A 254 6.54 3.92 -19.64
C GLN A 254 7.45 3.86 -20.89
N ASN A 255 8.73 4.17 -20.73
CA ASN A 255 9.69 4.20 -21.79
C ASN A 255 10.08 2.77 -22.23
N ALA A 256 10.15 2.57 -23.55
CA ALA A 256 10.62 1.34 -24.16
C ALA A 256 12.16 1.17 -24.12
N SER A 257 12.92 2.13 -23.56
CA SER A 257 14.38 2.05 -23.46
C SER A 257 15.03 2.83 -22.30
N PRO A 258 15.55 2.09 -21.30
CA PRO A 258 14.76 1.35 -20.31
C PRO A 258 13.67 2.22 -19.66
N THR A 259 12.76 1.60 -18.89
CA THR A 259 11.84 2.35 -18.02
C THR A 259 12.68 3.22 -17.08
N GLU A 260 12.40 4.53 -17.06
CA GLU A 260 12.92 5.41 -16.01
C GLU A 260 11.92 5.49 -14.87
N PHE A 261 12.42 5.41 -13.64
CA PHE A 261 11.62 5.52 -12.43
C PHE A 261 11.91 6.86 -11.78
N GLU A 262 11.05 7.83 -12.02
CA GLU A 262 11.13 9.17 -11.46
C GLU A 262 10.88 9.13 -9.94
N VAL A 263 11.80 9.71 -9.16
CA VAL A 263 11.72 9.73 -7.70
C VAL A 263 11.42 11.15 -7.24
N PHE A 264 10.35 11.31 -6.47
CA PHE A 264 9.93 12.59 -5.91
C PHE A 264 10.04 12.58 -4.39
N ASP A 265 10.44 13.70 -3.81
CA ASP A 265 10.29 13.91 -2.38
C ASP A 265 8.79 13.87 -2.04
N ARG A 266 8.41 13.03 -1.09
CA ARG A 266 7.00 12.86 -0.74
C ARG A 266 6.39 14.17 -0.26
N ARG A 267 7.06 15.00 0.52
CA ARG A 267 6.44 16.19 1.10
C ARG A 267 6.30 17.31 0.06
N THR A 268 7.36 17.60 -0.67
CA THR A 268 7.42 18.74 -1.60
C THR A 268 7.01 18.40 -3.02
N LEU A 269 6.97 17.12 -3.39
CA LEU A 269 6.76 16.62 -4.76
C LEU A 269 7.80 17.13 -5.77
N THR A 270 8.95 17.58 -5.27
CA THR A 270 10.08 17.96 -6.13
C THR A 270 10.82 16.70 -6.57
N SER A 271 11.17 16.63 -7.86
CA SER A 271 11.99 15.54 -8.37
C SER A 271 13.35 15.50 -7.67
N LEU A 272 13.79 14.29 -7.36
CA LEU A 272 15.09 13.93 -6.81
C LEU A 272 15.97 13.24 -7.88
N GLY A 273 15.50 13.22 -9.13
CA GLY A 273 16.06 12.47 -10.25
C GLY A 273 15.38 11.11 -10.45
N SER A 274 15.88 10.34 -11.41
CA SER A 274 15.38 9.03 -11.77
C SER A 274 16.43 7.93 -11.61
N PHE A 275 15.97 6.69 -11.49
CA PHE A 275 16.80 5.51 -11.67
C PHE A 275 16.25 4.62 -12.77
N SER A 276 17.10 3.76 -13.35
CA SER A 276 16.69 2.77 -14.34
C SER A 276 17.49 1.48 -14.18
N GLY A 277 16.99 0.41 -14.80
CA GLY A 277 17.60 -0.91 -14.79
C GLY A 277 17.41 -1.62 -16.13
N GLU A 278 17.16 -2.92 -16.08
CA GLU A 278 16.90 -3.74 -17.28
C GLU A 278 15.42 -3.73 -17.70
N THR A 279 14.55 -3.16 -16.86
CA THR A 279 13.11 -3.09 -17.10
C THR A 279 12.77 -2.12 -18.24
N LYS A 280 11.68 -2.41 -18.96
CA LYS A 280 11.21 -1.69 -20.15
C LYS A 280 9.70 -1.81 -20.22
N GLY A 281 9.02 -0.73 -20.60
CA GLY A 281 7.56 -0.70 -20.74
C GLY A 281 6.89 -1.19 -19.47
N THR A 282 7.02 -0.41 -18.40
CA THR A 282 6.44 -0.75 -17.11
C THR A 282 5.11 -0.04 -16.95
N ASP A 283 4.05 -0.82 -16.81
CA ASP A 283 2.75 -0.34 -16.33
C ASP A 283 2.79 -0.37 -14.79
N GLY A 284 2.47 -1.51 -14.18
CA GLY A 284 2.36 -1.63 -12.73
C GLY A 284 3.69 -1.72 -11.99
N THR A 285 3.74 -1.03 -10.85
CA THR A 285 4.81 -1.16 -9.84
C THR A 285 4.24 -1.46 -8.46
N THR A 286 5.02 -2.13 -7.62
CA THR A 286 4.73 -2.29 -6.19
C THR A 286 6.01 -2.33 -5.37
N LEU A 287 5.94 -2.04 -4.08
CA LEU A 287 7.10 -2.17 -3.19
C LEU A 287 6.68 -2.75 -1.85
N THR A 288 7.67 -3.30 -1.14
CA THR A 288 7.55 -3.53 0.30
C THR A 288 8.74 -2.93 1.03
N GLN A 289 8.45 -2.33 2.19
CA GLN A 289 9.47 -1.89 3.13
C GLN A 289 9.75 -2.95 4.20
N ALA A 290 8.99 -4.05 4.20
CA ALA A 290 9.23 -5.17 5.09
C ALA A 290 10.48 -5.93 4.65
N ALA A 291 11.31 -6.33 5.61
CA ALA A 291 12.45 -7.17 5.36
C ALA A 291 11.99 -8.55 4.87
N LEU A 292 12.51 -8.98 3.72
CA LEU A 292 12.30 -10.31 3.16
C LEU A 292 13.63 -11.08 3.15
N PRO A 293 13.61 -12.43 3.17
CA PRO A 293 14.84 -13.22 3.04
C PRO A 293 15.61 -12.87 1.76
N GLY A 294 16.85 -12.40 1.91
CA GLY A 294 17.69 -11.92 0.81
C GLY A 294 17.47 -10.46 0.39
N LEU A 295 16.42 -9.81 0.89
CA LEU A 295 16.04 -8.41 0.60
C LEU A 295 15.70 -7.69 1.92
N PRO A 296 16.68 -7.49 2.82
CA PRO A 296 16.43 -7.01 4.19
C PRO A 296 16.00 -5.55 4.27
N SER A 297 16.27 -4.75 3.24
CA SER A 297 15.95 -3.32 3.16
C SER A 297 14.60 -3.05 2.50
N GLY A 298 13.86 -4.10 2.15
CA GLY A 298 12.69 -4.02 1.28
C GLY A 298 13.04 -4.28 -0.19
N SER A 299 12.02 -4.29 -1.03
CA SER A 299 12.14 -4.60 -2.44
C SER A 299 11.13 -3.83 -3.28
N PHE A 300 11.55 -3.52 -4.50
CA PHE A 300 10.75 -2.85 -5.52
C PHE A 300 10.50 -3.81 -6.68
N TYR A 301 9.28 -3.81 -7.20
CA TYR A 301 8.81 -4.70 -8.24
C TYR A 301 8.22 -3.87 -9.37
N ALA A 302 8.60 -4.20 -10.61
CA ALA A 302 8.12 -3.51 -11.80
C ALA A 302 7.75 -4.54 -12.87
N VAL A 303 6.58 -4.37 -13.48
CA VAL A 303 6.23 -5.12 -14.69
C VAL A 303 7.23 -4.80 -15.80
N HIS A 304 7.59 -5.85 -16.55
CA HIS A 304 8.58 -5.80 -17.60
C HIS A 304 7.97 -6.29 -18.92
N SER A 305 7.74 -5.36 -19.85
CA SER A 305 7.36 -5.61 -21.24
C SER A 305 6.17 -6.56 -21.35
N ASP A 306 5.19 -6.36 -20.47
CA ASP A 306 3.93 -7.10 -20.33
C ASP A 306 4.11 -8.61 -20.10
N LYS A 307 5.29 -9.07 -19.72
CA LYS A 307 5.66 -10.51 -19.79
C LYS A 307 6.23 -11.06 -18.50
N ALA A 308 6.88 -10.23 -17.71
CA ALA A 308 7.50 -10.64 -16.46
C ALA A 308 7.39 -9.53 -15.41
N VAL A 309 7.86 -9.84 -14.20
CA VAL A 309 8.11 -8.84 -13.17
C VAL A 309 9.59 -8.87 -12.81
N HIS A 310 10.21 -7.70 -12.81
CA HIS A 310 11.57 -7.49 -12.33
C HIS A 310 11.56 -7.08 -10.87
N VAL A 311 12.56 -7.54 -10.12
CA VAL A 311 12.78 -7.20 -8.71
C VAL A 311 14.08 -6.44 -8.59
N TYR A 312 14.05 -5.39 -7.77
CA TYR A 312 15.21 -4.62 -7.38
C TYR A 312 15.32 -4.61 -5.86
N ASP A 313 16.55 -4.74 -5.36
CA ASP A 313 16.85 -4.52 -3.94
C ASP A 313 16.74 -3.03 -3.63
N TRP A 314 15.90 -2.68 -2.67
CA TRP A 314 15.74 -1.29 -2.25
C TRP A 314 17.07 -0.66 -1.79
N ALA A 315 17.97 -1.44 -1.18
CA ALA A 315 19.27 -0.94 -0.77
C ALA A 315 20.09 -0.41 -1.96
N ASN A 316 20.00 -1.07 -3.11
CA ASN A 316 20.73 -0.67 -4.32
C ASN A 316 20.11 0.58 -4.94
N ILE A 317 18.78 0.67 -4.99
CA ILE A 317 18.07 1.88 -5.44
C ILE A 317 18.47 3.06 -4.55
N ALA A 318 18.35 2.91 -3.23
CA ALA A 318 18.65 3.97 -2.29
C ALA A 318 20.12 4.40 -2.35
N ALA A 319 21.06 3.47 -2.52
CA ALA A 319 22.47 3.81 -2.68
C ALA A 319 22.75 4.58 -3.98
N ALA A 320 22.18 4.12 -5.11
CA ALA A 320 22.36 4.76 -6.42
C ALA A 320 21.78 6.19 -6.45
N MET A 321 20.61 6.37 -5.84
CA MET A 321 19.88 7.63 -5.76
C MET A 321 20.28 8.50 -4.54
N LYS A 322 21.18 8.01 -3.69
CA LYS A 322 21.59 8.65 -2.42
C LYS A 322 20.39 8.98 -1.51
N LEU A 323 19.38 8.11 -1.51
CA LEU A 323 18.18 8.26 -0.69
C LEU A 323 18.45 7.85 0.75
N THR A 324 17.71 8.49 1.65
CA THR A 324 17.67 8.06 3.05
C THR A 324 16.87 6.77 3.13
N THR A 325 17.46 5.75 3.75
CA THR A 325 16.74 4.53 4.09
C THR A 325 16.26 4.59 5.53
N ARG A 326 15.25 3.79 5.88
CA ARG A 326 15.03 3.48 7.30
C ARG A 326 16.32 2.84 7.81
N VAL A 327 16.98 3.48 8.79
CA VAL A 327 18.18 2.91 9.40
C VAL A 327 17.77 1.58 10.04
N ALA A 328 18.16 0.46 9.43
CA ALA A 328 18.29 -0.77 10.18
C ALA A 328 19.35 -0.47 11.25
N SER A 329 18.94 -0.36 12.51
CA SER A 329 19.87 -0.06 13.61
C SER A 329 21.07 -1.00 13.51
N PRO A 330 22.28 -0.49 13.20
CA PRO A 330 23.44 -1.35 13.03
C PRO A 330 23.79 -1.91 14.40
N ARG A 331 23.84 -3.24 14.51
CA ARG A 331 24.48 -3.91 15.64
C ARG A 331 25.98 -3.95 15.38
N THR A 332 26.75 -3.16 16.13
CA THR A 332 28.18 -3.41 16.40
C THR A 332 28.61 -2.78 17.74
N ALA A 333 28.89 -3.68 18.69
CA ALA A 333 29.75 -3.67 19.91
C ALA A 333 30.53 -2.38 20.28
N VAL A 334 30.77 -1.94 21.53
CA VAL A 334 30.56 -2.39 22.93
C VAL A 334 30.48 -1.11 23.79
N GLU A 335 29.47 -1.00 24.67
CA GLU A 335 29.64 -0.36 25.98
C GLU A 335 28.58 -0.92 26.95
N GLU A 336 29.01 -1.21 28.18
CA GLU A 336 28.30 -2.05 29.13
C GLU A 336 27.04 -1.40 29.74
N ARG A 337 25.94 -2.17 29.68
CA ARG A 337 24.77 -2.21 30.59
C ARG A 337 23.96 -0.92 30.84
N SER A 338 22.92 -0.78 30.01
CA SER A 338 21.53 -0.90 30.49
C SER A 338 20.69 -1.56 29.39
N THR A 339 20.16 -2.74 29.68
CA THR A 339 19.50 -3.63 28.72
C THR A 339 18.05 -3.21 28.44
N ALA A 340 17.81 -2.51 27.34
CA ALA A 340 16.52 -2.54 26.67
C ALA A 340 16.75 -2.50 25.16
N ALA A 341 16.42 -3.60 24.48
CA ALA A 341 16.33 -3.62 23.02
C ALA A 341 15.36 -2.52 22.54
N PRO A 342 15.53 -1.93 21.34
CA PRO A 342 14.49 -1.09 20.76
C PRO A 342 13.18 -1.89 20.78
N SER A 343 12.16 -1.38 21.46
CA SER A 343 10.98 -2.15 21.78
C SER A 343 10.18 -2.42 20.51
N GLN A 344 9.94 -3.70 20.20
CA GLN A 344 9.05 -4.11 19.10
C GLN A 344 7.61 -3.57 19.26
N ALA A 345 7.28 -3.12 20.49
CA ALA A 345 6.05 -2.48 20.87
C ALA A 345 6.33 -1.00 21.15
N GLN A 346 5.67 -0.09 20.42
CA GLN A 346 5.67 1.33 20.77
C GLN A 346 4.26 1.91 20.85
N ILE A 347 3.73 2.30 22.00
CA ILE A 347 2.61 3.24 22.10
C ILE A 347 3.18 4.64 21.86
N LEU A 348 2.74 5.29 20.79
CA LEU A 348 3.19 6.61 20.33
C LEU A 348 2.49 7.73 21.10
N THR A 349 1.17 7.62 21.27
CA THR A 349 0.36 8.61 21.98
C THR A 349 -0.97 8.01 22.41
N ASN A 350 -1.59 8.61 23.42
CA ASN A 350 -3.01 8.47 23.71
C ASN A 350 -3.65 9.86 23.76
N TYR A 351 -4.57 10.14 22.85
CA TYR A 351 -5.24 11.45 22.76
C TYR A 351 -6.76 11.30 22.59
N PRO A 352 -7.58 12.10 23.29
CA PRO A 352 -7.17 13.05 24.34
C PRO A 352 -6.65 12.35 25.62
N ASN A 353 -5.89 13.07 26.45
CA ASN A 353 -5.48 12.64 27.79
C ASN A 353 -5.24 13.90 28.66
N PRO A 354 -6.08 14.21 29.67
CA PRO A 354 -7.25 13.45 30.13
C PRO A 354 -8.35 13.34 29.06
N PHE A 355 -9.21 12.32 29.15
CA PHE A 355 -10.28 12.06 28.17
C PHE A 355 -11.65 11.86 28.80
N ASN A 356 -12.71 12.12 28.01
CA ASN A 356 -14.11 11.93 28.40
C ASN A 356 -15.00 11.55 27.20
N PRO A 357 -15.63 10.36 27.15
CA PRO A 357 -15.20 9.12 27.79
C PRO A 357 -14.20 8.34 26.92
N ALA A 358 -13.77 8.86 25.76
CA ALA A 358 -12.97 8.11 24.79
C ALA A 358 -11.57 8.69 24.53
N THR A 359 -10.58 7.82 24.40
CA THR A 359 -9.21 8.13 23.95
C THR A 359 -8.79 7.19 22.81
N THR A 360 -7.95 7.68 21.91
CA THR A 360 -7.31 6.86 20.86
C THR A 360 -5.87 6.57 21.24
N LEU A 361 -5.53 5.30 21.38
CA LEU A 361 -4.17 4.80 21.52
C LEU A 361 -3.58 4.59 20.13
N CYS A 362 -2.56 5.38 19.78
CA CYS A 362 -1.76 5.19 18.57
C CYS A 362 -0.53 4.37 18.95
N TYR A 363 -0.27 3.29 18.23
CA TYR A 363 0.88 2.43 18.50
C TYR A 363 1.51 1.92 17.22
N ARG A 364 2.80 1.62 17.29
CA ARG A 364 3.61 1.10 16.21
C ARG A 364 4.02 -0.34 16.52
N VAL A 365 3.99 -1.12 15.46
CA VAL A 365 4.49 -2.49 15.41
C VAL A 365 5.69 -2.43 14.46
N GLU A 366 6.87 -2.78 14.95
CA GLU A 366 8.11 -2.67 14.15
C GLU A 366 8.37 -3.95 13.31
N THR A 367 7.78 -5.06 13.72
CA THR A 367 7.97 -6.38 13.09
C THR A 367 6.64 -7.11 13.06
N PHE A 368 6.42 -7.91 12.02
CA PHE A 368 5.24 -8.78 11.95
C PHE A 368 5.16 -9.67 13.19
N ALA A 369 4.16 -9.46 14.06
CA ALA A 369 4.13 -10.08 15.39
C ALA A 369 2.72 -10.13 15.99
N PRO A 370 2.46 -11.05 16.94
CA PRO A 370 1.21 -11.06 17.70
C PRO A 370 1.12 -9.82 18.58
N VAL A 371 0.03 -9.06 18.44
CA VAL A 371 -0.25 -7.83 19.15
C VAL A 371 -1.43 -7.99 20.10
N ARG A 372 -1.21 -7.66 21.37
CA ARG A 372 -2.29 -7.48 22.36
C ARG A 372 -2.26 -6.07 22.89
N LEU A 373 -3.38 -5.36 22.79
CA LEU A 373 -3.56 -4.08 23.46
C LEU A 373 -4.70 -4.21 24.46
N GLU A 374 -4.37 -4.07 25.74
CA GLU A 374 -5.26 -4.30 26.86
C GLU A 374 -5.28 -3.06 27.77
N VAL A 375 -6.40 -2.84 28.48
CA VAL A 375 -6.56 -1.74 29.43
C VAL A 375 -6.74 -2.31 30.82
N TYR A 376 -6.02 -1.76 31.80
CA TYR A 376 -6.02 -2.15 33.21
C TYR A 376 -6.43 -0.99 34.10
N ASP A 377 -7.11 -1.28 35.22
CA ASP A 377 -7.35 -0.29 36.28
C ASP A 377 -6.13 -0.12 37.20
N ALA A 378 -6.23 0.80 38.16
CA ALA A 378 -5.17 1.08 39.13
C ALA A 378 -4.84 -0.10 40.07
N GLN A 379 -5.71 -1.11 40.15
CA GLN A 379 -5.48 -2.35 40.90
C GLN A 379 -4.86 -3.46 40.02
N GLY A 380 -4.57 -3.17 38.75
CA GLY A 380 -4.00 -4.13 37.81
C GLY A 380 -5.02 -5.15 37.28
N ARG A 381 -6.32 -4.91 37.42
CA ARG A 381 -7.35 -5.77 36.84
C ARG A 381 -7.57 -5.38 35.38
N GLN A 382 -7.63 -6.37 34.48
CA GLN A 382 -7.93 -6.12 33.08
C GLN A 382 -9.39 -5.67 32.94
N VAL A 383 -9.57 -4.48 32.37
CA VAL A 383 -10.87 -3.82 32.16
C VAL A 383 -11.37 -4.06 30.74
N ALA A 384 -10.50 -3.95 29.75
CA ALA A 384 -10.85 -4.13 28.34
C ALA A 384 -9.69 -4.73 27.55
N ARG A 385 -10.01 -5.38 26.42
CA ARG A 385 -9.04 -5.80 25.40
C ARG A 385 -9.43 -5.13 24.09
N LEU A 386 -8.57 -4.26 23.59
CA LEU A 386 -8.81 -3.45 22.40
C LEU A 386 -8.30 -4.15 21.13
N VAL A 387 -7.16 -4.85 21.24
CA VAL A 387 -6.51 -5.55 20.13
C VAL A 387 -6.04 -6.93 20.61
N ASN A 388 -6.23 -7.93 19.76
CA ASN A 388 -5.70 -9.29 19.91
C ASN A 388 -5.54 -9.91 18.54
N ALA A 389 -4.54 -9.46 17.79
CA ALA A 389 -4.34 -9.81 16.40
C ALA A 389 -2.86 -9.85 16.08
N THR A 390 -2.47 -10.66 15.11
CA THR A 390 -1.13 -10.57 14.53
C THR A 390 -1.13 -9.46 13.49
N GLN A 391 -0.19 -8.53 13.59
CA GLN A 391 -0.16 -7.32 12.75
C GLN A 391 1.20 -7.18 12.04
N PRO A 392 1.22 -6.75 10.75
CA PRO A 392 2.45 -6.40 10.07
C PRO A 392 3.13 -5.16 10.68
N PRO A 393 4.36 -4.83 10.25
CA PRO A 393 4.99 -3.57 10.61
C PRO A 393 4.13 -2.39 10.15
N GLY A 394 3.84 -1.46 11.05
CA GLY A 394 2.98 -0.32 10.75
C GLY A 394 2.52 0.44 11.99
N GLU A 395 1.86 1.57 11.76
CA GLU A 395 1.18 2.32 12.80
C GLU A 395 -0.32 1.98 12.82
N TYR A 396 -0.83 1.79 14.03
CA TYR A 396 -2.17 1.34 14.30
C TYR A 396 -2.84 2.26 15.32
N ARG A 397 -4.18 2.25 15.30
CA ARG A 397 -5.00 3.04 16.21
C ARG A 397 -6.06 2.14 16.84
N ALA A 398 -6.22 2.25 18.14
CA ALA A 398 -7.28 1.58 18.88
C ALA A 398 -8.00 2.58 19.79
N VAL A 399 -9.33 2.57 19.77
CA VAL A 399 -10.14 3.46 20.59
C VAL A 399 -10.60 2.72 21.84
N TRP A 400 -10.42 3.35 23.00
CA TRP A 400 -11.09 2.93 24.23
C TRP A 400 -12.11 3.98 24.63
N ASN A 401 -13.35 3.55 24.88
CA ASN A 401 -14.52 4.41 25.14
C ASN A 401 -14.92 4.46 26.62
N GLY A 402 -14.00 4.14 27.54
CA GLY A 402 -14.27 4.18 28.98
C GLY A 402 -15.25 3.11 29.46
N ARG A 403 -15.31 1.96 28.77
CA ARG A 403 -16.15 0.81 29.14
C ARG A 403 -15.32 -0.44 29.39
N ASP A 404 -15.85 -1.33 30.25
CA ASP A 404 -15.29 -2.65 30.51
C ASP A 404 -15.73 -3.69 29.45
N ALA A 405 -15.23 -4.92 29.58
CA ALA A 405 -15.56 -6.03 28.70
C ALA A 405 -17.06 -6.42 28.69
N ALA A 406 -17.84 -6.04 29.70
CA ALA A 406 -19.29 -6.23 29.76
C ALA A 406 -20.07 -5.01 29.22
N GLY A 407 -19.38 -4.02 28.65
CA GLY A 407 -19.96 -2.79 28.11
C GLY A 407 -20.36 -1.76 29.17
N ARG A 408 -20.03 -1.98 30.46
CA ARG A 408 -20.37 -1.07 31.55
C ARG A 408 -19.37 0.08 31.60
N VAL A 409 -19.85 1.29 31.87
CA VAL A 409 -18.98 2.47 31.98
C VAL A 409 -18.16 2.37 33.28
N VAL A 410 -16.85 2.56 33.18
CA VAL A 410 -15.95 2.51 34.34
C VAL A 410 -15.82 3.89 35.02
N ALA A 411 -15.37 3.96 36.27
CA ALA A 411 -15.27 5.21 37.02
C ALA A 411 -14.20 6.17 36.46
N SER A 412 -14.27 7.47 36.78
CA SER A 412 -13.15 8.39 36.54
C SER A 412 -11.93 7.93 37.33
N GLY A 413 -10.72 8.07 36.77
CA GLY A 413 -9.49 7.64 37.42
C GLY A 413 -8.37 7.31 36.44
N ALA A 414 -7.25 6.84 37.00
CA ALA A 414 -6.09 6.38 36.23
C ALA A 414 -6.31 4.95 35.70
N TYR A 415 -5.96 4.77 34.44
CA TYR A 415 -5.96 3.49 33.73
C TYR A 415 -4.63 3.30 32.99
N PHE A 416 -4.30 2.06 32.68
CA PHE A 416 -3.04 1.71 32.03
C PHE A 416 -3.32 0.87 30.80
N ALA A 417 -2.93 1.37 29.62
CA ALA A 417 -2.87 0.56 28.43
C ALA A 417 -1.59 -0.29 28.47
N ARG A 418 -1.69 -1.57 28.12
CA ARG A 418 -0.58 -2.51 27.95
C ARG A 418 -0.58 -3.01 26.52
N LEU A 419 0.42 -2.60 25.75
CA LEU A 419 0.71 -3.11 24.43
C LEU A 419 1.73 -4.24 24.55
N THR A 420 1.40 -5.43 24.06
CA THR A 420 2.33 -6.54 23.89
C THR A 420 2.50 -6.78 22.40
N VAL A 421 3.73 -6.74 21.88
CA VAL A 421 4.06 -7.09 20.49
C VAL A 421 5.13 -8.18 20.55
N GLY A 422 4.79 -9.41 20.19
CA GLY A 422 5.66 -10.56 20.40
C GLY A 422 5.99 -10.72 21.88
N ASN A 423 7.28 -10.56 22.23
CA ASN A 423 7.77 -10.62 23.61
C ASN A 423 7.95 -9.23 24.24
N ALA A 424 7.81 -8.15 23.47
CA ALA A 424 7.94 -6.79 23.97
C ALA A 424 6.64 -6.32 24.62
N VAL A 425 6.74 -5.63 25.75
CA VAL A 425 5.60 -5.05 26.46
C VAL A 425 5.88 -3.58 26.71
N GLN A 426 4.93 -2.71 26.39
CA GLN A 426 4.92 -1.31 26.79
C GLN A 426 3.63 -0.97 27.53
N HIS A 427 3.75 -0.05 28.48
CA HIS A 427 2.63 0.51 29.21
C HIS A 427 2.46 2.01 28.88
N GLN A 428 1.22 2.48 28.87
CA GLN A 428 0.87 3.90 28.76
C GLN A 428 -0.19 4.25 29.79
N ALA A 429 0.06 5.26 30.62
CA ALA A 429 -0.91 5.77 31.58
C ALA A 429 -1.94 6.68 30.87
N MET A 430 -3.20 6.55 31.28
CA MET A 430 -4.33 7.29 30.73
C MET A 430 -5.21 7.80 31.87
N LEU A 431 -5.72 9.02 31.77
CA LEU A 431 -6.57 9.65 32.78
C LEU A 431 -7.99 9.86 32.24
N LEU A 432 -8.95 9.10 32.77
CA LEU A 432 -10.36 9.25 32.46
C LEU A 432 -10.98 10.26 33.43
N GLN A 433 -11.58 11.33 32.92
CA GLN A 433 -12.24 12.37 33.72
C GLN A 433 -13.63 12.66 33.15
N LYS A 434 -14.66 12.10 33.79
CA LYS A 434 -16.07 12.32 33.42
C LYS A 434 -16.59 13.69 33.77
#